data_AF-A0A832R8W2-F1
#
_entry.id   AF-A0A832R8W2-F1
#
_cell.length_a   1.000
_cell.length_b   1.000
_cell.length_c   1.000
_cell.angle_alpha   90.00
_cell.angle_beta   90.00
_cell.angle_gamma   90.00
#
_symmetry.space_group_name_H-M   'P 1'
#
loop_
_entity.id
_entity.type
_entity.pdbx_description
1 polymer ?
#
loop_
_entity_poly.entity_id
_entity_poly.type
_entity_poly.pdbx_seq_one_letter_code
_entity_poly.pdbx_strand_id
1 'polypeptide(L)' 'MELLGTIVIMGIIFAIAISNVANIIQNSKYNAILKNEIFLIKAAQTYLSTYQEDYPIEIGQTNEITLDTLINNNFIPK' A
#
# COMPACT_ATOMS: atom_id res chain seq x y z
N MET A 1 22.08 33.43 -28.10
CA MET A 1 20.78 33.83 -27.51
C MET A 1 19.81 32.65 -27.40
N GLU A 2 19.80 31.71 -28.35
CA GLU A 2 18.91 30.53 -28.32
C GLU A 2 19.09 29.66 -27.07
N LEU A 3 20.33 29.33 -26.71
CA LEU A 3 20.63 28.50 -25.55
C LEU A 3 20.16 29.11 -24.21
N LEU A 4 20.24 30.44 -24.10
CA LEU A 4 19.79 31.16 -22.90
C LEU A 4 18.26 31.06 -22.74
N GLY A 5 17.52 31.22 -23.85
CA GLY A 5 16.07 31.04 -23.86
C GLY A 5 15.66 29.62 -23.43
N THR A 6 16.37 28.59 -23.92
CA THR A 6 16.08 27.19 -23.55
C THR A 6 16.32 26.94 -22.07
N ILE A 7 17.43 27.41 -21.49
CA ILE A 7 17.75 27.19 -20.07
C ILE A 7 16.74 27.87 -19.15
N VAL A 8 16.29 29.08 -19.51
CA VAL A 8 15.27 29.82 -18.75
C VAL A 8 13.94 29.06 -18.74
N ILE A 9 13.50 28.57 -19.89
CA ILE A 9 12.27 27.78 -20.00
C ILE A 9 12.38 26.47 -19.22
N MET A 10 13.53 25.79 -19.29
CA MET A 10 13.79 24.57 -18.51
C MET A 10 13.71 24.83 -17.01
N GLY A 11 14.28 25.95 -16.53
CA GLY A 11 14.23 26.35 -15.12
C GLY A 11 12.81 26.53 -14.59
N ILE A 12 11.94 27.16 -15.37
CA ILE A 12 10.52 27.37 -15.01
C ILE A 12 9.77 26.04 -14.95
N ILE A 13 9.97 25.17 -15.94
CA ILE A 13 9.32 23.85 -15.99
C ILE A 13 9.79 22.99 -14.81
N PHE A 14 11.09 22.99 -14.50
CA PHE A 14 11.64 22.22 -13.38
C PHE A 14 11.10 22.67 -12.02
N ALA A 15 10.94 23.97 -11.80
CA ALA A 15 10.41 24.49 -10.54
C ALA A 15 9.00 23.94 -10.24
N ILE A 16 8.14 23.86 -11.26
CA ILE A 16 6.78 23.31 -11.13
C ILE A 16 6.82 21.79 -10.98
N ALA A 17 7.69 21.11 -11.74
CA ALA A 17 7.81 19.66 -11.72
C ALA A 17 8.25 19.13 -10.34
N ILE A 18 9.22 19.77 -9.68
CA ILE A 18 9.74 19.34 -8.37
C ILE A 18 8.63 19.32 -7.31
N SER A 19 7.84 20.38 -7.23
CA SER A 19 6.72 20.48 -6.27
C SER A 19 5.66 19.40 -6.49
N ASN A 20 5.33 19.11 -7.75
CA ASN A 20 4.36 18.07 -8.10
C ASN A 20 4.88 16.67 -7.77
N VAL A 21 6.15 16.38 -8.05
CA VAL A 21 6.79 15.09 -7.72
C VAL A 21 6.82 14.86 -6.21
N ALA A 22 7.14 15.89 -5.41
CA ALA A 22 7.14 15.78 -3.95
C ALA A 22 5.76 15.39 -3.39
N ASN A 23 4.69 16.00 -3.90
CA ASN A 23 3.31 15.67 -3.52
C ASN A 23 2.93 14.24 -3.95
N ILE A 24 3.32 13.82 -5.15
CA ILE A 24 3.07 12.46 -5.64
C ILE A 24 3.79 11.42 -4.77
N ILE A 25 5.05 11.68 -4.37
CA ILE A 25 5.81 10.77 -3.51
C ILE A 25 5.14 10.61 -2.15
N GLN A 26 4.70 11.70 -1.52
CA GLN A 26 4.02 11.64 -0.21
C GLN A 26 2.70 10.87 -0.32
N ASN A 27 1.89 11.17 -1.32
CA ASN A 27 0.63 10.47 -1.57
C ASN A 27 0.86 9.00 -1.94
N SER A 28 1.90 8.69 -2.70
CA SER A 28 2.26 7.31 -3.07
C SER A 28 2.63 6.49 -1.84
N LYS A 29 3.42 7.05 -0.91
CA LYS A 29 3.76 6.39 0.35
C LYS A 29 2.52 6.13 1.20
N TYR A 30 1.67 7.14 1.38
CA TYR A 30 0.43 6.99 2.13
C TYR A 30 -0.50 5.93 1.52
N ASN A 31 -0.70 6.00 0.20
CA ASN A 31 -1.52 5.02 -0.52
C ASN A 31 -0.92 3.61 -0.51
N ALA A 32 0.42 3.47 -0.47
CA ALA A 32 1.06 2.16 -0.36
C ALA A 32 0.75 1.51 1.00
N ILE A 33 0.76 2.28 2.08
CA ILE A 33 0.40 1.77 3.43
C ILE A 33 -1.06 1.36 3.47
N LEU A 34 -1.97 2.20 2.98
CA LEU A 34 -3.41 1.87 2.91
C LEU A 34 -3.68 0.62 2.06
N LYS A 35 -3.01 0.49 0.91
CA LYS A 35 -3.13 -0.70 0.07
C LYS A 35 -2.61 -1.95 0.76
N ASN A 36 -1.53 -1.81 1.55
CA ASN A 36 -1.01 -2.92 2.34
C ASN A 36 -2.01 -3.36 3.40
N GLU A 37 -2.62 -2.44 4.13
CA GLU A 37 -3.66 -2.76 5.12
C GLU A 37 -4.85 -3.50 4.49
N ILE A 38 -5.37 -2.99 3.37
CA ILE A 38 -6.46 -3.65 2.62
C ILE A 38 -6.03 -5.04 2.15
N PHE A 39 -4.78 -5.19 1.72
CA PHE A 39 -4.23 -6.47 1.29
C PHE A 39 -4.16 -7.46 2.47
N LEU A 40 -3.71 -7.03 3.66
CA LEU A 40 -3.70 -7.84 4.87
C LEU A 40 -5.10 -8.31 5.27
N ILE A 41 -6.09 -7.41 5.26
CA ILE A 41 -7.49 -7.75 5.58
C ILE A 41 -8.02 -8.79 4.59
N LYS A 42 -7.76 -8.60 3.29
CA LYS A 42 -8.18 -9.55 2.25
C LYS A 42 -7.49 -10.92 2.42
N ALA A 43 -6.21 -10.93 2.77
CA ALA A 43 -5.48 -12.15 3.05
C ALA A 43 -6.09 -12.91 4.25
N ALA A 44 -6.41 -12.21 5.33
CA ALA A 44 -7.09 -12.78 6.50
C ALA A 44 -8.50 -13.33 6.16
N GLN A 45 -9.28 -12.58 5.37
CA GLN A 45 -10.59 -13.05 4.89
C GLN A 45 -10.46 -14.31 4.02
N THR A 46 -9.45 -14.36 3.16
CA THR A 46 -9.20 -15.51 2.29
C THR A 46 -8.74 -16.72 3.10
N TYR A 47 -7.92 -16.51 4.13
CA TYR A 47 -7.52 -17.53 5.09
C TYR A 47 -8.74 -18.14 5.77
N LEU A 48 -9.62 -17.32 6.36
CA LEU A 48 -10.84 -17.81 7.02
C LEU A 48 -11.79 -18.53 6.06
N SER A 49 -11.92 -18.04 4.82
CA SER A 49 -12.72 -18.73 3.79
C SER A 49 -12.16 -20.12 3.44
N THR A 50 -10.87 -20.33 3.62
CA THR A 50 -10.20 -21.62 3.34
C THR A 50 -10.24 -22.53 4.57
N TYR A 51 -10.04 -21.98 5.76
CA TYR A 51 -10.02 -22.70 7.04
C TYR A 51 -11.26 -22.34 7.86
N GLN A 52 -12.39 -22.94 7.49
CA GLN A 52 -13.66 -22.63 8.11
C GLN A 52 -13.75 -23.03 9.59
N GLU A 53 -12.86 -23.92 10.04
CA GLU A 53 -12.74 -24.33 11.45
C GLU A 53 -12.22 -23.21 12.35
N ASP A 54 -11.54 -22.22 11.78
CA ASP A 54 -10.98 -21.08 12.51
C ASP A 54 -12.00 -19.94 12.68
N TYR A 55 -13.24 -20.10 12.20
CA TYR A 55 -14.30 -19.14 12.52
C TYR A 55 -14.66 -19.20 14.01
N PRO A 56 -14.86 -18.05 14.67
CA PRO A 56 -15.41 -18.04 16.02
C PRO A 56 -16.81 -18.66 16.01
N ILE A 57 -16.98 -19.70 16.81
CA ILE A 57 -18.21 -20.51 16.85
C ILE A 57 -19.22 -19.89 17.84
N GLU A 58 -18.73 -19.16 18.85
CA GLU A 58 -19.56 -18.52 19.87
C GLU A 58 -19.78 -17.03 19.59
N ILE A 59 -20.98 -16.54 19.91
CA ILE A 59 -21.35 -15.13 19.73
C ILE A 59 -20.54 -14.29 20.72
N GLY A 60 -19.70 -13.39 20.20
CA GLY A 60 -18.81 -12.54 20.99
C GLY A 60 -17.38 -13.07 21.12
N GLN A 61 -17.08 -14.25 20.59
CA GLN A 61 -15.73 -14.76 20.48
C GLN A 61 -14.98 -14.05 19.35
N THR A 62 -13.70 -13.75 19.59
CA THR A 62 -12.79 -13.22 18.57
C THR A 62 -11.62 -14.19 18.43
N ASN A 63 -11.27 -14.52 17.18
CA ASN A 63 -10.08 -15.29 16.86
C ASN A 63 -9.06 -14.35 16.22
N GLU A 64 -7.84 -14.36 16.74
CA GLU A 64 -6.75 -13.52 16.23
C GLU A 64 -5.97 -14.29 15.16
N ILE A 65 -5.82 -13.68 13.97
CA ILE A 65 -5.02 -14.21 12.88
C ILE A 65 -3.75 -13.37 12.80
N THR A 66 -2.61 -13.98 13.13
CA THR A 66 -1.32 -13.28 13.10
C THR A 66 -0.74 -13.21 11.68
N LEU A 67 0.17 -12.26 11.47
CA LEU A 67 0.89 -12.11 10.21
C LEU A 67 1.70 -13.37 9.86
N ASP A 68 2.30 -14.02 10.86
CA ASP A 68 3.06 -15.26 10.67
C ASP A 68 2.17 -16.38 10.12
N THR A 69 0.93 -16.51 10.62
CA THR A 69 -0.03 -17.49 10.10
C THR A 69 -0.32 -17.24 8.62
N LEU A 70 -0.48 -15.98 8.20
CA LEU A 70 -0.75 -15.64 6.81
C LEU A 70 0.46 -15.86 5.89
N ILE A 71 1.68 -15.62 6.37
CA ILE A 71 2.92 -15.87 5.61
C ILE A 71 3.17 -17.37 5.48
N ASN A 72 3.09 -18.12 6.58
CA ASN A 72 3.35 -19.56 6.59
C ASN A 72 2.34 -20.35 5.77
N ASN A 73 1.09 -19.87 5.71
CA ASN A 73 0.04 -20.46 4.86
C ASN A 73 -0.03 -19.86 3.44
N ASN A 74 0.96 -19.05 3.04
CA ASN A 74 1.11 -18.51 1.68
C ASN A 74 -0.05 -17.62 1.19
N PHE A 75 -0.75 -16.94 2.10
CA PHE A 75 -1.74 -15.90 1.76
C PHE A 75 -1.09 -14.53 1.59
N ILE A 76 0.11 -14.36 2.12
CA ILE A 76 0.94 -13.16 1.98
C ILE A 76 2.34 -13.59 1.53
N PRO A 77 2.91 -12.95 0.49
CA PRO A 77 4.28 -13.23 0.09
C PRO A 77 5.28 -12.76 1.16
N LYS A 78 6.38 -13.50 1.28
CA LYS A 78 7.48 -13.22 2.22
C LYS A 78 8.32 -12.01 1.80
#